data_AF-A0A9W4UKH0-F1
#
_entry.id   AF-A0A9W4UKH0-F1
#
_cell.length_a   1.000
_cell.length_b   1.000
_cell.length_c   1.000
_cell.angle_alpha   90.00
_cell.angle_beta   90.00
_cell.angle_gamma   90.00
#
_symmetry.space_group_name_H-M   'P 1'
#
loop_
_entity.id
_entity.type
_entity.pdbx_description
1 polymer ?
#
loop_
_entity_poly.entity_id
_entity_poly.type
_entity_poly.pdbx_seq_one_letter_code
_entity_poly.pdbx_strand_id
1 'polypeptide(L)'
;MKLNTLFAFALAATVSAAPLHEPREQPHNQKNDQYEYRPVTKLDEGTLQVTDNDDPPKHTPHVYESKNWSGAVLKNQPEERYIYTSVRGRFTVPSVQYHGSHHKDESAAIWIGIDGFPDGTSMLQAGVSITVPEKGPVKYEIGVEWYPEPLQKLSYFPIHAGDVISIDIVANTSTTGTIIVDNESRGELARIPMQAPAKEPGENYWLMGQSVEWIVEDFQHPLANFSEVVFYNASAETSFYETVTLSEADVIILKPRQSESLSQVSIDSDSQLTVRYRG
;
A
#
# COMPACT_ATOMS: atom_id res chain seq x y z
N MET A 1 -50.83 -37.78 -41.96
CA MET A 1 -49.56 -38.15 -41.32
C MET A 1 -48.43 -37.65 -42.19
N LYS A 2 -47.55 -36.82 -41.62
CA LYS A 2 -46.55 -36.00 -42.31
C LYS A 2 -45.30 -36.83 -42.63
N LEU A 3 -44.86 -36.84 -43.88
CA LEU A 3 -43.53 -37.28 -44.28
C LEU A 3 -42.97 -36.16 -45.18
N ASN A 4 -42.06 -35.35 -44.65
CA ASN A 4 -41.45 -34.25 -45.39
C ASN A 4 -40.21 -34.75 -46.16
N THR A 5 -40.23 -34.46 -47.44
CA THR A 5 -39.25 -34.71 -48.49
C THR A 5 -37.87 -34.11 -48.15
N LEU A 6 -36.81 -34.92 -48.19
CA LEU A 6 -35.44 -34.43 -48.32
C LEU A 6 -35.18 -34.07 -49.78
N PHE A 7 -34.87 -32.80 -50.05
CA PHE A 7 -34.19 -32.37 -51.27
C PHE A 7 -32.77 -31.98 -50.90
N ALA A 8 -31.80 -32.70 -51.47
CA ALA A 8 -30.39 -32.30 -51.47
C ALA A 8 -30.19 -31.23 -52.55
N PHE A 9 -29.71 -30.06 -52.14
CA PHE A 9 -29.06 -29.11 -53.04
C PHE A 9 -27.69 -28.76 -52.45
N ALA A 10 -26.65 -29.19 -53.14
CA ALA A 10 -25.30 -28.71 -52.93
C ALA A 10 -25.22 -27.28 -53.47
N LEU A 11 -24.88 -26.32 -52.60
CA LEU A 11 -24.44 -24.99 -53.02
C LEU A 11 -23.05 -24.76 -52.39
N ALA A 12 -22.03 -24.76 -53.23
CA ALA A 12 -20.71 -24.30 -52.87
C ALA A 12 -20.76 -22.78 -52.66
N ALA A 13 -20.57 -22.34 -51.42
CA ALA A 13 -20.34 -20.94 -51.10
C ALA A 13 -18.90 -20.79 -50.59
N THR A 14 -18.06 -20.15 -51.40
CA THR A 14 -16.76 -19.64 -50.99
C THR A 14 -16.99 -18.52 -49.98
N VAL A 15 -16.68 -18.76 -48.70
CA VAL A 15 -16.58 -17.68 -47.72
C VAL A 15 -15.22 -17.02 -47.87
N SER A 16 -15.21 -15.80 -48.40
CA SER A 16 -14.08 -14.90 -48.25
C SER A 16 -14.04 -14.47 -46.77
N ALA A 17 -12.99 -14.83 -46.06
CA ALA A 17 -12.75 -14.36 -44.71
C ALA A 17 -12.45 -12.85 -44.75
N ALA A 18 -13.41 -12.03 -44.34
CA ALA A 18 -13.12 -10.68 -43.90
C ALA A 18 -12.36 -10.77 -42.57
N PRO A 19 -11.24 -10.06 -42.39
CA PRO A 19 -10.52 -10.10 -41.14
C PRO A 19 -11.41 -9.51 -40.03
N LEU A 20 -11.58 -10.29 -38.96
CA LEU A 20 -12.05 -9.78 -37.67
C LEU A 20 -11.15 -8.61 -37.28
N HIS A 21 -11.74 -7.42 -37.11
CA HIS A 21 -11.03 -6.32 -36.48
C HIS A 21 -10.71 -6.72 -35.04
N GLU A 22 -9.44 -7.00 -34.76
CA GLU A 22 -8.92 -6.98 -33.40
C GLU A 22 -9.19 -5.60 -32.78
N PRO A 23 -9.55 -5.52 -31.49
CA PRO A 23 -9.49 -4.25 -30.78
C PRO A 23 -8.07 -3.74 -30.90
N ARG A 24 -7.92 -2.58 -31.52
CA ARG A 24 -6.64 -1.89 -31.65
C ARG A 24 -6.19 -1.54 -30.24
N GLU A 25 -5.30 -2.34 -29.66
CA GLU A 25 -4.56 -1.95 -28.46
C GLU A 25 -3.87 -0.62 -28.78
N GLN A 26 -4.38 0.45 -28.17
CA GLN A 26 -3.61 1.67 -28.09
C GLN A 26 -2.42 1.34 -27.21
N PRO A 27 -1.17 1.61 -27.65
CA PRO A 27 -0.02 1.42 -26.79
C PRO A 27 -0.17 2.40 -25.63
N HIS A 28 -0.63 1.91 -24.49
CA HIS A 28 -0.59 2.65 -23.23
C HIS A 28 0.89 2.68 -22.84
N ASN A 29 1.59 3.70 -23.33
CA ASN A 29 2.98 3.96 -23.00
C ASN A 29 3.01 4.55 -21.59
N GLN A 30 2.62 3.72 -20.60
CA GLN A 30 2.75 4.04 -19.19
C GLN A 30 4.22 3.77 -18.88
N LYS A 31 5.01 4.84 -18.72
CA LYS A 31 6.34 4.70 -18.15
C LYS A 31 6.17 3.95 -16.82
N ASN A 32 6.88 2.85 -16.65
CA ASN A 32 6.95 2.15 -15.38
C ASN A 32 7.63 3.09 -14.39
N ASP A 33 6.84 3.81 -13.59
CA ASP A 33 7.34 4.57 -12.45
C ASP A 33 7.64 3.56 -11.33
N GLN A 34 8.76 2.83 -11.46
CA GLN A 34 9.25 2.00 -10.36
C GLN A 34 9.67 2.93 -9.22
N TYR A 35 8.96 2.82 -8.09
CA TYR A 35 9.29 3.55 -6.87
C TYR A 35 10.61 3.03 -6.30
N GLU A 36 11.54 3.94 -5.98
CA GLU A 36 12.85 3.57 -5.47
C GLU A 36 12.73 3.15 -4.00
N TYR A 37 12.80 1.84 -3.71
CA TYR A 37 12.83 1.35 -2.33
C TYR A 37 14.12 1.78 -1.63
N ARG A 38 14.00 2.34 -0.42
CA ARG A 38 15.14 2.83 0.38
C ARG A 38 15.11 2.20 1.77
N PRO A 39 16.22 1.58 2.23
CA PRO A 39 16.25 0.86 3.49
C PRO A 39 16.15 1.80 4.70
N VAL A 40 15.49 1.31 5.75
CA VAL A 40 15.34 1.97 7.05
C VAL A 40 16.61 1.78 7.90
N THR A 41 16.98 2.79 8.69
CA THR A 41 18.13 2.81 9.60
C THR A 41 17.70 3.01 11.05
N LYS A 42 18.44 2.45 12.02
CA LYS A 42 18.10 2.58 13.46
C LYS A 42 18.68 3.88 14.04
N LEU A 43 17.88 4.58 14.86
CA LEU A 43 18.35 5.59 15.80
C LEU A 43 18.58 4.97 17.19
N ASP A 44 19.60 5.45 17.91
CA ASP A 44 19.71 5.24 19.36
C ASP A 44 18.85 6.27 20.12
N GLU A 45 18.32 5.84 21.26
CA GLU A 45 17.01 6.22 21.82
C GLU A 45 16.78 7.70 22.19
N GLY A 46 15.62 8.21 21.75
CA GLY A 46 14.88 9.29 22.39
C GLY A 46 13.45 8.83 22.68
N THR A 47 12.97 9.04 23.90
CA THR A 47 11.65 8.60 24.37
C THR A 47 10.55 9.41 23.68
N LEU A 48 9.67 8.76 22.91
CA LEU A 48 8.38 9.37 22.56
C LEU A 48 7.39 9.05 23.67
N GLN A 49 6.78 10.09 24.24
CA GLN A 49 5.80 9.94 25.31
C GLN A 49 4.54 9.29 24.76
N VAL A 50 4.27 8.07 25.21
CA VAL A 50 2.92 7.48 25.21
C VAL A 50 2.09 8.34 26.17
N THR A 51 1.02 8.98 25.71
CA THR A 51 0.10 9.65 26.62
C THR A 51 -0.76 8.58 27.31
N ASP A 52 -0.49 8.39 28.59
CA ASP A 52 -1.14 7.42 29.48
C ASP A 52 -2.68 7.46 29.39
N ASN A 53 -3.27 6.31 29.10
CA ASN A 53 -4.58 5.92 29.62
C ASN A 53 -4.39 4.59 30.37
N ASP A 54 -4.23 4.69 31.70
CA ASP A 54 -4.44 3.69 32.77
C ASP A 54 -3.75 2.30 32.75
N ASP A 55 -2.79 2.00 31.87
CA ASP A 55 -1.91 0.81 32.00
C ASP A 55 -0.46 1.19 31.62
N PRO A 56 0.59 0.83 32.40
CA PRO A 56 1.97 1.12 32.01
C PRO A 56 2.25 0.49 30.63
N PRO A 57 2.91 1.21 29.71
CA PRO A 57 3.16 0.69 28.38
C PRO A 57 3.99 -0.60 28.48
N LYS A 58 3.42 -1.71 27.96
CA LYS A 58 4.09 -3.02 27.90
C LYS A 58 5.34 -3.00 27.01
N HIS A 59 5.43 -1.99 26.14
CA HIS A 59 6.52 -1.78 25.19
C HIS A 59 6.88 -0.29 25.11
N THR A 60 8.17 0.02 25.11
CA THR A 60 8.65 1.36 24.74
C THR A 60 9.07 1.31 23.28
N PRO A 61 8.41 2.05 22.36
CA PRO A 61 8.66 1.93 20.94
C PRO A 61 10.11 2.33 20.61
N HIS A 62 10.81 1.49 19.86
CA HIS A 62 12.05 1.89 19.23
C HIS A 62 11.75 2.90 18.11
N VAL A 63 12.68 3.83 17.89
CA VAL A 63 12.59 4.83 16.82
C VAL A 63 13.57 4.48 15.71
N TYR A 64 13.05 4.35 14.49
CA TYR A 64 13.80 4.12 13.26
C TYR A 64 13.78 5.38 12.38
N GLU A 65 14.88 5.67 11.68
CA GLU A 65 14.96 6.70 10.65
C GLU A 65 14.87 6.07 9.27
N SER A 66 13.97 6.58 8.43
CA SER A 66 13.93 6.27 7.01
C SER A 66 14.11 7.52 6.16
N LYS A 67 14.64 7.35 4.94
CA LYS A 67 14.76 8.46 3.99
C LYS A 67 13.45 8.77 3.28
N ASN A 68 12.48 7.87 3.33
CA ASN A 68 11.21 7.98 2.62
C ASN A 68 10.01 7.52 3.45
N TRP A 69 10.15 6.69 4.49
CA TRP A 69 9.01 6.19 5.27
C TRP A 69 8.80 6.97 6.57
N SER A 70 7.53 7.15 6.95
CA SER A 70 7.09 7.64 8.26
C SER A 70 5.89 6.83 8.71
N GLY A 71 5.86 6.31 9.94
CA GLY A 71 4.71 5.54 10.42
C GLY A 71 5.05 4.59 11.55
N ALA A 72 4.29 3.50 11.65
CA ALA A 72 4.52 2.46 12.65
C ALA A 72 4.75 1.10 11.99
N VAL A 73 5.52 0.25 12.66
CA VAL A 73 5.83 -1.10 12.21
C VAL A 73 5.69 -2.07 13.38
N LEU A 74 4.97 -3.17 13.15
CA LEU A 74 5.07 -4.38 13.96
C LEU A 74 6.05 -5.30 13.24
N LYS A 75 7.01 -5.84 13.98
CA LYS A 75 8.01 -6.75 13.43
C LYS A 75 8.17 -7.95 14.34
N ASN A 76 8.60 -9.06 13.78
CA ASN A 76 8.91 -10.22 14.60
C ASN A 76 10.14 -9.97 15.49
N GLN A 77 10.03 -10.32 16.76
CA GLN A 77 11.20 -10.45 17.63
C GLN A 77 11.94 -11.77 17.35
N PRO A 78 13.26 -11.87 17.57
CA PRO A 78 14.03 -13.08 17.29
C PRO A 78 13.50 -14.37 17.93
N GLU A 79 12.85 -14.24 19.09
CA GLU A 79 12.24 -15.33 19.85
C GLU A 79 10.86 -15.76 19.34
N GLU A 80 10.19 -14.91 18.57
CA GLU A 80 8.88 -15.19 18.03
C GLU A 80 8.96 -16.20 16.90
N ARG A 81 7.93 -17.03 16.83
CA ARG A 81 7.84 -18.14 15.86
C ARG A 81 6.61 -18.04 14.97
N TYR A 82 5.86 -16.96 15.08
CA TYR A 82 4.72 -16.70 14.23
C TYR A 82 5.15 -15.87 13.03
N ILE A 83 4.30 -15.86 12.01
CA ILE A 83 4.36 -14.89 10.92
C ILE A 83 3.09 -14.04 10.95
N TYR A 84 3.17 -12.82 10.46
CA TYR A 84 1.99 -12.01 10.19
C TYR A 84 1.26 -12.55 8.95
N THR A 85 -0.04 -12.72 9.08
CA THR A 85 -0.92 -13.28 8.04
C THR A 85 -1.97 -12.29 7.57
N SER A 86 -2.23 -11.25 8.36
CA SER A 86 -3.01 -10.11 7.89
C SER A 86 -2.60 -8.83 8.58
N VAL A 87 -2.85 -7.71 7.90
CA VAL A 87 -2.76 -6.35 8.42
C VAL A 87 -3.99 -5.58 7.97
N ARG A 88 -4.45 -4.66 8.82
CA ARG A 88 -5.53 -3.75 8.46
C ARG A 88 -5.33 -2.37 9.01
N GLY A 89 -6.02 -1.41 8.41
CA GLY A 89 -6.09 -0.06 8.93
C GLY A 89 -6.98 0.82 8.07
N ARG A 90 -7.29 1.98 8.62
CA ARG A 90 -8.24 2.94 8.06
C ARG A 90 -7.69 4.34 8.15
N PHE A 91 -7.80 5.15 7.12
CA PHE A 91 -7.38 6.54 7.14
C PHE A 91 -8.30 7.41 6.29
N THR A 92 -8.30 8.70 6.57
CA THR A 92 -8.95 9.70 5.70
C THR A 92 -7.91 10.24 4.72
N VAL A 93 -8.24 10.26 3.43
CA VAL A 93 -7.36 10.83 2.40
C VAL A 93 -7.17 12.32 2.68
N PRO A 94 -5.95 12.81 2.89
CA PRO A 94 -5.73 14.20 3.27
C PRO A 94 -6.01 15.14 2.10
N SER A 95 -6.50 16.33 2.42
CA SER A 95 -6.55 17.43 1.47
C SER A 95 -5.19 18.11 1.44
N VAL A 96 -4.49 18.00 0.31
CA VAL A 96 -3.16 18.61 0.12
C VAL A 96 -3.18 19.71 -0.94
N GLN A 97 -2.17 20.58 -0.89
CA GLN A 97 -1.95 21.62 -1.89
C GLN A 97 -0.44 21.80 -2.09
N TYR A 98 -0.05 22.27 -3.28
CA TYR A 98 1.35 22.53 -3.58
C TYR A 98 1.88 23.62 -2.64
N HIS A 99 2.97 23.33 -1.94
CA HIS A 99 3.48 24.24 -0.90
C HIS A 99 4.75 24.99 -1.29
N GLY A 100 5.22 24.80 -2.52
CA GLY A 100 6.28 25.65 -3.09
C GLY A 100 7.66 25.03 -3.00
N SER A 101 7.78 23.71 -3.07
CA SER A 101 9.05 22.99 -3.07
C SER A 101 10.04 23.35 -4.20
N HIS A 102 9.61 24.13 -5.20
CA HIS A 102 10.35 24.46 -6.42
C HIS A 102 10.56 23.28 -7.39
N HIS A 103 9.83 22.19 -7.18
CA HIS A 103 9.73 21.07 -8.12
C HIS A 103 8.44 21.18 -8.94
N LYS A 104 8.33 20.39 -10.02
CA LYS A 104 7.10 20.38 -10.83
C LYS A 104 5.92 19.83 -10.07
N ASP A 105 6.18 18.80 -9.26
CA ASP A 105 5.19 18.08 -8.47
C ASP A 105 5.81 17.78 -7.10
N GLU A 106 4.96 17.73 -6.08
CA GLU A 106 5.23 17.12 -4.77
C GLU A 106 4.44 15.80 -4.67
N SER A 107 4.85 14.89 -3.80
CA SER A 107 4.20 13.59 -3.66
C SER A 107 4.06 13.13 -2.22
N ALA A 108 3.04 12.31 -1.95
CA ALA A 108 2.97 11.50 -0.74
C ALA A 108 2.20 10.22 -1.05
N ALA A 109 2.57 9.09 -0.48
CA ALA A 109 1.74 7.90 -0.46
C ALA A 109 1.32 7.57 0.98
N ILE A 110 0.14 6.99 1.14
CA ILE A 110 -0.37 6.51 2.43
C ILE A 110 -0.79 5.07 2.21
N TRP A 111 -0.12 4.13 2.86
CA TRP A 111 -0.28 2.71 2.56
C TRP A 111 -0.14 1.83 3.80
N ILE A 112 -0.63 0.60 3.65
CA ILE A 112 -0.60 -0.47 4.65
C ILE A 112 0.00 -1.69 3.97
N GLY A 113 0.89 -2.41 4.66
CA GLY A 113 1.69 -3.48 4.04
C GLY A 113 2.08 -4.63 4.97
N ILE A 114 2.45 -5.75 4.35
CA ILE A 114 3.12 -6.89 4.97
C ILE A 114 4.52 -6.99 4.35
N ASP A 115 5.53 -7.22 5.18
CA ASP A 115 6.97 -7.24 4.89
C ASP A 115 7.54 -5.88 4.46
N GLY A 116 8.60 -5.85 3.64
CA GLY A 116 9.30 -4.61 3.35
C GLY A 116 10.20 -4.10 4.49
N PHE A 117 9.96 -4.41 5.77
CA PHE A 117 10.86 -4.08 6.88
C PHE A 117 11.47 -5.34 7.53
N PRO A 118 12.77 -5.34 7.91
CA PRO A 118 13.78 -4.31 7.64
C PRO A 118 14.48 -4.49 6.28
N ASP A 119 14.30 -5.63 5.62
CA ASP A 119 15.19 -6.08 4.52
C ASP A 119 14.70 -5.74 3.11
N GLY A 120 13.41 -5.38 2.93
CA GLY A 120 12.92 -4.82 1.67
C GLY A 120 12.91 -5.74 0.44
N THR A 121 12.95 -7.06 0.62
CA THR A 121 13.08 -8.01 -0.51
C THR A 121 11.75 -8.34 -1.19
N SER A 122 10.67 -8.37 -0.43
CA SER A 122 9.29 -8.50 -0.91
C SER A 122 8.37 -7.72 0.03
N MET A 123 7.26 -7.24 -0.50
CA MET A 123 6.24 -6.52 0.26
C MET A 123 4.91 -6.60 -0.49
N LEU A 124 3.84 -6.88 0.23
CA LEU A 124 2.47 -6.83 -0.29
C LEU A 124 1.77 -5.63 0.35
N GLN A 125 1.39 -4.65 -0.46
CA GLN A 125 0.88 -3.37 0.04
C GLN A 125 -0.27 -2.80 -0.80
N ALA A 126 -1.04 -1.92 -0.17
CA ALA A 126 -2.04 -1.12 -0.84
C ALA A 126 -2.16 0.25 -0.19
N GLY A 127 -2.50 1.26 -1.00
CA GLY A 127 -2.60 2.62 -0.49
C GLY A 127 -2.98 3.64 -1.54
N VAL A 128 -3.02 4.89 -1.10
CA VAL A 128 -3.32 6.05 -1.93
C VAL A 128 -2.02 6.79 -2.23
N SER A 129 -1.70 6.94 -3.51
CA SER A 129 -0.67 7.85 -4.01
C SER A 129 -1.29 9.22 -4.30
N ILE A 130 -0.57 10.27 -3.90
CA ILE A 130 -0.97 11.66 -4.04
C ILE A 130 0.10 12.38 -4.84
N THR A 131 -0.27 12.97 -5.98
CA THR A 131 0.60 13.83 -6.78
C THR A 131 0.05 15.24 -6.78
N VAL A 132 0.87 16.18 -6.33
CA VAL A 132 0.50 17.58 -6.09
C VAL A 132 1.27 18.47 -7.06
N PRO A 133 0.69 18.78 -8.23
CA PRO A 133 1.39 19.58 -9.23
C PRO A 133 1.48 21.06 -8.80
N GLU A 134 2.53 21.76 -9.23
CA GLU A 134 2.65 23.22 -9.08
C GLU A 134 1.43 23.94 -9.68
N LYS A 135 0.86 23.38 -10.75
CA LYS A 135 -0.30 23.91 -11.46
C LYS A 135 -1.29 22.81 -11.81
N GLY A 136 -2.55 23.03 -11.48
CA GLY A 136 -3.64 22.12 -11.80
C GLY A 136 -4.17 21.37 -10.57
N PRO A 137 -5.11 20.44 -10.77
CA PRO A 137 -5.70 19.69 -9.67
C PRO A 137 -4.73 18.65 -9.12
N VAL A 138 -4.79 18.44 -7.79
CA VAL A 138 -4.15 17.30 -7.12
C VAL A 138 -4.74 16.00 -7.64
N LYS A 139 -3.88 14.99 -7.82
CA LYS A 139 -4.27 13.65 -8.26
C LYS A 139 -4.18 12.69 -7.08
N TYR A 140 -5.25 11.94 -6.86
CA TYR A 140 -5.33 10.86 -5.88
C TYR A 140 -5.57 9.57 -6.65
N GLU A 141 -4.74 8.56 -6.40
CA GLU A 141 -4.81 7.27 -7.07
C GLU A 141 -4.67 6.16 -6.04
N ILE A 142 -5.60 5.20 -5.98
CA ILE A 142 -5.40 3.97 -5.21
C ILE A 142 -4.54 3.00 -6.03
N GLY A 143 -3.59 2.35 -5.37
CA GLY A 143 -2.75 1.33 -5.96
C GLY A 143 -2.59 0.11 -5.05
N VAL A 144 -2.26 -1.02 -5.68
CA VAL A 144 -1.89 -2.27 -5.03
C VAL A 144 -0.57 -2.76 -5.59
N GLU A 145 0.28 -3.35 -4.77
CA GLU A 145 1.62 -3.76 -5.20
C GLU A 145 2.07 -5.04 -4.49
N TRP A 146 2.73 -5.91 -5.26
CA TRP A 146 3.59 -6.95 -4.71
C TRP A 146 5.02 -6.68 -5.17
N TYR A 147 5.79 -5.96 -4.34
CA TYR A 147 7.15 -5.57 -4.68
C TYR A 147 8.02 -6.82 -4.95
N PRO A 148 8.83 -6.83 -6.03
CA PRO A 148 9.27 -5.69 -6.85
C PRO A 148 8.47 -5.41 -8.14
N GLU A 149 7.29 -5.99 -8.32
CA GLU A 149 6.44 -5.61 -9.46
C GLU A 149 5.98 -4.15 -9.32
N PRO A 150 5.83 -3.41 -10.43
CA PRO A 150 5.32 -2.05 -10.38
C PRO A 150 3.91 -1.97 -9.74
N LEU A 151 3.66 -0.87 -9.02
CA LEU A 151 2.35 -0.54 -8.47
C LEU A 151 1.25 -0.60 -9.55
N GLN A 152 0.20 -1.35 -9.27
CA GLN A 152 -0.97 -1.48 -10.12
C GLN A 152 -2.05 -0.50 -9.65
N LYS A 153 -2.34 0.52 -10.48
CA LYS A 153 -3.38 1.52 -10.18
C LYS A 153 -4.78 0.96 -10.43
N LEU A 154 -5.71 1.15 -9.49
CA LEU A 154 -7.11 0.76 -9.70
C LEU A 154 -7.88 1.94 -10.30
N SER A 155 -7.71 2.18 -11.60
CA SER A 155 -8.31 3.32 -12.31
C SER A 155 -9.85 3.35 -12.29
N TYR A 156 -10.48 2.21 -12.00
CA TYR A 156 -11.94 2.07 -11.85
C TYR A 156 -12.44 2.40 -10.44
N PHE A 157 -11.55 2.71 -9.49
CA PHE A 157 -11.87 2.93 -8.09
C PHE A 157 -11.60 4.41 -7.70
N PRO A 158 -12.59 5.31 -7.85
CA PRO A 158 -12.42 6.73 -7.59
C PRO A 158 -12.12 7.04 -6.12
N ILE A 159 -11.10 7.87 -5.90
CA ILE A 159 -10.69 8.39 -4.59
C ILE A 159 -10.60 9.92 -4.64
N HIS A 160 -11.04 10.58 -3.58
CA HIS A 160 -10.92 12.02 -3.39
C HIS A 160 -10.38 12.36 -2.00
N ALA A 161 -9.86 13.58 -1.85
CA ALA A 161 -9.61 14.14 -0.53
C ALA A 161 -10.88 14.08 0.35
N GLY A 162 -10.71 13.67 1.61
CA GLY A 162 -11.80 13.50 2.56
C GLY A 162 -12.50 12.14 2.49
N ASP A 163 -12.23 11.31 1.48
CA ASP A 163 -12.73 9.93 1.47
C ASP A 163 -12.08 9.14 2.62
N VAL A 164 -12.86 8.27 3.24
CA VAL A 164 -12.40 7.34 4.27
C VAL A 164 -12.11 6.01 3.60
N ILE A 165 -10.87 5.57 3.71
CA ILE A 165 -10.37 4.34 3.11
C ILE A 165 -10.01 3.34 4.20
N SER A 166 -10.55 2.14 4.08
CA SER A 166 -10.14 0.97 4.87
C SER A 166 -9.45 -0.03 3.96
N ILE A 167 -8.32 -0.56 4.43
CA ILE A 167 -7.52 -1.56 3.73
C ILE A 167 -7.35 -2.77 4.64
N ASP A 168 -7.70 -3.95 4.14
CA ASP A 168 -7.36 -5.23 4.73
C ASP A 168 -6.47 -6.01 3.75
N ILE A 169 -5.32 -6.48 4.20
CA ILE A 169 -4.42 -7.34 3.41
C ILE A 169 -4.32 -8.68 4.12
N VAL A 170 -4.56 -9.76 3.38
CA VAL A 170 -4.46 -11.14 3.88
C VAL A 170 -3.43 -11.89 3.05
N ALA A 171 -2.36 -12.37 3.67
CA ALA A 171 -1.45 -13.33 3.08
C ALA A 171 -2.08 -14.73 3.16
N ASN A 172 -2.67 -15.20 2.05
CA ASN A 172 -3.31 -16.52 1.98
C ASN A 172 -2.28 -17.65 2.03
N THR A 173 -1.12 -17.43 1.42
CA THR A 173 0.11 -18.20 1.55
C THR A 173 1.30 -17.24 1.49
N SER A 174 2.53 -17.74 1.58
CA SER A 174 3.70 -16.89 1.31
C SER A 174 3.76 -16.36 -0.14
N THR A 175 3.00 -16.93 -1.07
CA THR A 175 3.01 -16.56 -2.50
C THR A 175 1.67 -16.10 -3.04
N THR A 176 0.62 -16.06 -2.22
CA THR A 176 -0.71 -15.59 -2.62
C THR A 176 -1.29 -14.71 -1.53
N GLY A 177 -2.00 -13.66 -1.92
CA GLY A 177 -2.64 -12.75 -1.00
C GLY A 177 -3.93 -12.20 -1.57
N THR A 178 -4.71 -11.57 -0.70
CA THR A 178 -5.91 -10.83 -1.08
C THR A 178 -5.84 -9.46 -0.45
N ILE A 179 -5.95 -8.41 -1.28
CA ILE A 179 -6.10 -7.03 -0.84
C ILE A 179 -7.58 -6.67 -0.95
N ILE A 180 -8.11 -6.07 0.11
CA ILE A 180 -9.45 -5.51 0.16
C ILE A 180 -9.31 -4.01 0.38
N VAL A 181 -9.85 -3.22 -0.54
CA VAL A 181 -9.93 -1.76 -0.41
C VAL A 181 -11.40 -1.39 -0.33
N ASP A 182 -11.79 -0.72 0.74
CA ASP A 182 -13.13 -0.17 0.96
C ASP A 182 -13.05 1.37 1.00
N ASN A 183 -13.75 2.04 0.09
CA ASN A 183 -14.02 3.45 0.19
C ASN A 183 -15.36 3.63 0.90
N GLU A 184 -15.30 3.70 2.23
CA GLU A 184 -16.47 3.79 3.10
C GLU A 184 -17.34 5.01 2.80
N SER A 185 -16.71 6.12 2.39
CA SER A 185 -17.41 7.36 2.01
C SER A 185 -18.28 7.21 0.78
N ARG A 186 -17.98 6.22 -0.07
CA ARG A 186 -18.66 5.98 -1.36
C ARG A 186 -19.44 4.67 -1.38
N GLY A 187 -19.20 3.77 -0.42
CA GLY A 187 -19.76 2.42 -0.42
C GLY A 187 -19.22 1.56 -1.57
N GLU A 188 -17.97 1.79 -1.97
CA GLU A 188 -17.31 1.07 -3.06
C GLU A 188 -16.26 0.11 -2.48
N LEU A 189 -16.29 -1.16 -2.89
CA LEU A 189 -15.40 -2.20 -2.37
C LEU A 189 -14.70 -2.92 -3.52
N ALA A 190 -13.37 -3.01 -3.46
CA ALA A 190 -12.56 -3.81 -4.36
C ALA A 190 -11.91 -4.97 -3.59
N ARG A 191 -11.93 -6.17 -4.19
CA ARG A 191 -11.22 -7.36 -3.71
C ARG A 191 -10.28 -7.83 -4.80
N ILE A 192 -8.98 -7.76 -4.53
CA ILE A 192 -7.93 -7.99 -5.51
C ILE A 192 -7.11 -9.20 -5.07
N PRO A 193 -7.21 -10.35 -5.77
CA PRO A 193 -6.29 -11.46 -5.56
C PRO A 193 -4.91 -11.09 -6.11
N MET A 194 -3.88 -11.42 -5.35
CA MET A 194 -2.50 -11.07 -5.61
C MET A 194 -1.63 -12.33 -5.63
N GLN A 195 -0.62 -12.32 -6.50
CA GLN A 195 0.31 -13.42 -6.72
C GLN A 195 1.74 -12.89 -6.62
N ALA A 196 2.58 -13.57 -5.84
CA ALA A 196 4.01 -13.24 -5.76
C ALA A 196 4.65 -13.31 -7.15
N PRO A 197 5.45 -12.30 -7.52
CA PRO A 197 6.16 -12.33 -8.79
C PRO A 197 7.27 -13.38 -8.78
N ALA A 198 7.52 -13.93 -9.96
CA ALA A 198 8.63 -14.85 -10.17
C ALA A 198 9.95 -14.08 -10.07
N LYS A 199 10.90 -14.65 -9.35
CA LYS A 199 12.28 -14.15 -9.27
C LYS A 199 13.16 -14.85 -10.29
N GLU A 200 13.09 -16.17 -10.32
CA GLU A 200 13.78 -17.08 -11.25
C GLU A 200 12.94 -18.38 -11.37
N PRO A 201 13.21 -19.30 -12.30
CA PRO A 201 12.45 -20.53 -12.41
C PRO A 201 12.37 -21.34 -11.10
N GLY A 202 11.19 -21.37 -10.49
CA GLY A 202 10.94 -22.07 -9.22
C GLY A 202 11.16 -21.22 -7.95
N GLU A 203 11.54 -19.95 -8.08
CA GLU A 203 11.69 -19.01 -6.98
C GLU A 203 10.80 -17.77 -7.19
N ASN A 204 10.21 -17.27 -6.12
CA ASN A 204 9.35 -16.08 -6.14
C ASN A 204 9.83 -15.06 -5.10
N TYR A 205 9.37 -13.82 -5.22
CA TYR A 205 9.42 -12.84 -4.14
C TYR A 205 8.28 -13.14 -3.15
N TRP A 206 8.44 -14.20 -2.36
CA TRP A 206 7.44 -14.60 -1.37
C TRP A 206 7.48 -13.68 -0.13
N LEU A 207 6.34 -13.57 0.55
CA LEU A 207 6.25 -12.95 1.86
C LEU A 207 6.92 -13.85 2.91
N MET A 208 7.75 -13.24 3.74
CA MET A 208 8.28 -13.82 4.97
C MET A 208 7.28 -13.68 6.12
N GLY A 209 6.40 -12.67 6.06
CA GLY A 209 5.46 -12.32 7.12
C GLY A 209 6.18 -11.88 8.40
N GLN A 210 7.29 -11.17 8.27
CA GLN A 210 8.15 -10.71 9.37
C GLN A 210 7.80 -9.32 9.88
N SER A 211 7.10 -8.51 9.07
CA SER A 211 6.60 -7.22 9.49
C SER A 211 5.23 -6.93 8.92
N VAL A 212 4.55 -5.98 9.56
CA VAL A 212 3.45 -5.23 8.98
C VAL A 212 3.57 -3.77 9.35
N GLU A 213 3.11 -2.88 8.48
CA GLU A 213 3.32 -1.45 8.69
C GLU A 213 2.20 -0.56 8.13
N TRP A 214 2.12 0.65 8.70
CA TRP A 214 1.20 1.73 8.34
C TRP A 214 2.03 2.97 8.07
N ILE A 215 2.18 3.35 6.80
CA ILE A 215 3.23 4.26 6.35
C ILE A 215 2.65 5.43 5.55
N VAL A 216 3.21 6.61 5.81
CA VAL A 216 3.24 7.75 4.89
C VAL A 216 4.62 7.80 4.24
N GLU A 217 4.67 7.84 2.91
CA GLU A 217 5.90 7.72 2.15
C GLU A 217 6.17 8.91 1.20
N ASP A 218 7.43 9.39 1.19
CA ASP A 218 8.00 10.23 0.13
C ASP A 218 8.49 9.35 -1.03
N PHE A 219 7.55 8.86 -1.84
CA PHE A 219 7.85 7.91 -2.93
C PHE A 219 8.47 8.61 -4.14
N GLN A 220 8.19 9.91 -4.32
CA GLN A 220 8.73 10.75 -5.37
C GLN A 220 9.02 12.15 -4.82
N HIS A 221 10.24 12.33 -4.33
CA HIS A 221 10.70 13.58 -3.74
C HIS A 221 10.44 14.79 -4.65
N PRO A 222 9.93 15.92 -4.11
CA PRO A 222 9.73 16.23 -2.68
C PRO A 222 8.40 15.78 -2.06
N LEU A 223 8.43 15.53 -0.74
CA LEU A 223 7.27 15.20 0.07
C LEU A 223 6.24 16.34 0.11
N ALA A 224 4.99 16.01 -0.19
CA ALA A 224 3.85 16.91 -0.08
C ALA A 224 3.50 17.17 1.40
N ASN A 225 3.06 18.39 1.71
CA ASN A 225 2.57 18.71 3.03
C ASN A 225 1.16 18.11 3.24
N PHE A 226 1.11 16.95 3.86
CA PHE A 226 -0.13 16.26 4.21
C PHE A 226 -0.76 16.75 5.52
N SER A 227 -0.14 17.74 6.20
CA SER A 227 -0.45 18.18 7.56
C SER A 227 -0.40 17.05 8.59
N GLU A 228 -1.39 16.17 8.58
CA GLU A 228 -1.55 15.04 9.48
C GLU A 228 -2.29 13.91 8.76
N VAL A 229 -1.81 12.68 8.96
CA VAL A 229 -2.50 11.44 8.62
C VAL A 229 -2.67 10.64 9.89
N VAL A 230 -3.89 10.18 10.16
CA VAL A 230 -4.19 9.30 11.30
C VAL A 230 -4.65 7.96 10.75
N PHE A 231 -3.97 6.89 11.16
CA PHE A 231 -4.43 5.53 10.94
C PHE A 231 -5.26 5.09 12.14
N TYR A 232 -6.44 4.55 11.85
CA TYR A 232 -7.41 4.00 12.78
C TYR A 232 -7.52 2.49 12.55
N ASN A 233 -8.04 1.78 13.56
CA ASN A 233 -8.25 0.33 13.50
C ASN A 233 -6.99 -0.43 13.05
N ALA A 234 -5.81 0.08 13.41
CA ALA A 234 -4.54 -0.53 13.06
C ALA A 234 -4.35 -1.80 13.89
N SER A 235 -4.35 -2.96 13.23
CA SER A 235 -4.06 -4.24 13.86
C SER A 235 -3.54 -5.26 12.85
N ALA A 236 -2.93 -6.33 13.36
CA ALA A 236 -2.43 -7.46 12.59
C ALA A 236 -2.93 -8.79 13.16
N GLU A 237 -2.88 -9.85 12.36
CA GLU A 237 -3.14 -11.22 12.83
C GLU A 237 -1.95 -12.11 12.55
N THR A 238 -1.58 -12.95 13.50
CA THR A 238 -0.49 -13.91 13.35
C THR A 238 -0.98 -15.27 12.81
N SER A 239 -0.04 -16.13 12.43
CA SER A 239 -0.32 -17.53 12.07
C SER A 239 -0.92 -18.37 13.20
N PHE A 240 -0.94 -17.85 14.44
CA PHE A 240 -1.63 -18.45 15.59
C PHE A 240 -3.02 -17.86 15.84
N TYR A 241 -3.52 -17.00 14.95
CA TYR A 241 -4.80 -16.29 15.10
C TYR A 241 -4.82 -15.37 16.32
N GLU A 242 -3.67 -14.82 16.66
CA GLU A 242 -3.54 -13.81 17.70
C GLU A 242 -3.54 -12.43 17.05
N THR A 243 -4.36 -11.53 17.58
CA THR A 243 -4.37 -10.13 17.19
C THR A 243 -3.20 -9.42 17.86
N VAL A 244 -2.36 -8.76 17.05
CA VAL A 244 -1.28 -7.88 17.51
C VAL A 244 -1.70 -6.44 17.21
N THR A 245 -1.48 -5.54 18.16
CA THR A 245 -1.93 -4.14 18.10
C THR A 245 -0.75 -3.19 18.15
N LEU A 246 -0.98 -1.88 17.98
CA LEU A 246 0.07 -0.86 18.06
C LEU A 246 0.73 -0.76 19.44
N SER A 247 0.19 -1.40 20.47
CA SER A 247 0.85 -1.49 21.79
C SER A 247 2.24 -2.12 21.73
N GLU A 248 2.56 -2.87 20.66
CA GLU A 248 3.84 -3.56 20.44
C GLU A 248 4.63 -2.94 19.28
N ALA A 249 4.14 -1.86 18.68
CA ALA A 249 4.74 -1.28 17.48
C ALA A 249 5.97 -0.42 17.80
N ASP A 250 6.91 -0.43 16.88
CA ASP A 250 7.97 0.57 16.78
C ASP A 250 7.55 1.68 15.83
N VAL A 251 8.23 2.84 15.88
CA VAL A 251 7.94 3.96 14.98
C VAL A 251 9.07 4.20 13.99
N ILE A 252 8.71 4.68 12.81
CA ILE A 252 9.61 5.08 11.73
C ILE A 252 9.41 6.57 11.48
N ILE A 253 10.48 7.37 11.53
CA ILE A 253 10.47 8.80 11.22
C ILE A 253 11.17 9.05 9.88
N LEU A 254 10.58 9.93 9.07
CA LEU A 254 11.14 10.34 7.80
C LEU A 254 12.18 11.44 8.05
N LYS A 255 13.44 11.12 7.76
CA LYS A 255 14.57 12.02 7.89
C LYS A 255 15.50 11.89 6.70
N PRO A 256 15.46 12.85 5.75
CA PRO A 256 16.48 12.96 4.72
C PRO A 256 17.89 13.10 5.33
N ARG A 257 18.92 12.74 4.57
CA ARG A 257 20.31 12.82 5.08
C ARG A 257 20.67 14.25 5.47
N GLN A 258 21.23 14.41 6.67
CA GLN A 258 21.73 15.70 7.18
C GLN A 258 20.66 16.81 7.28
N SER A 259 19.37 16.44 7.35
CA SER A 259 18.28 17.37 7.61
C SER A 259 17.61 17.08 8.95
N GLU A 260 16.81 18.03 9.41
CA GLU A 260 15.78 17.77 10.41
C GLU A 260 14.80 16.71 9.90
N SER A 261 14.09 16.06 10.82
CA SER A 261 13.03 15.12 10.43
C SER A 261 11.88 15.89 9.78
N LEU A 262 11.38 15.35 8.65
CA LEU A 262 10.21 15.90 7.96
C LEU A 262 8.89 15.36 8.51
N SER A 263 8.94 14.50 9.53
CA SER A 263 7.75 13.91 10.13
C SER A 263 7.87 13.75 11.63
N GLN A 264 6.74 13.70 12.32
CA GLN A 264 6.64 13.19 13.69
C GLN A 264 5.59 12.08 13.74
N VAL A 265 5.88 11.01 14.45
CA VAL A 265 4.95 9.89 14.67
C VAL A 265 4.58 9.78 16.15
N SER A 266 3.32 9.49 16.44
CA SER A 266 2.85 9.08 17.77
C SER A 266 1.96 7.85 17.66
N ILE A 267 2.07 6.95 18.63
CA ILE A 267 1.10 5.88 18.88
C ILE A 267 0.14 6.44 19.94
N ASP A 268 -1.10 6.69 19.53
CA ASP A 268 -2.09 7.39 20.36
C ASP A 268 -2.96 6.42 21.17
N SER A 269 -3.06 5.17 20.71
CA SER A 269 -3.67 4.02 21.41
C SER A 269 -3.25 2.71 20.76
N ASP A 270 -3.72 1.58 21.29
CA ASP A 270 -3.53 0.24 20.72
C ASP A 270 -3.96 0.12 19.24
N SER A 271 -4.81 1.00 18.73
CA SER A 271 -5.31 0.92 17.33
C SER A 271 -5.25 2.23 16.55
N GLN A 272 -4.61 3.27 17.11
CA GLN A 272 -4.46 4.57 16.48
C GLN A 272 -3.00 5.03 16.46
N LEU A 273 -2.52 5.45 15.29
CA LEU A 273 -1.27 6.19 15.15
C LEU A 273 -1.48 7.49 14.37
N THR A 274 -0.68 8.49 14.67
CA THR A 274 -0.67 9.77 13.97
C THR A 274 0.70 10.03 13.35
N VAL A 275 0.70 10.38 12.07
CA VAL A 275 1.88 10.89 11.33
C VAL A 275 1.64 12.37 11.00
N ARG A 276 2.53 13.24 11.46
CA ARG A 276 2.48 14.70 11.21
C ARG A 276 3.61 15.14 10.30
N TYR A 277 3.32 15.99 9.33
CA TYR A 277 4.33 16.66 8.51
C TYR A 277 5.07 17.72 9.33
N ARG A 278 6.38 17.84 9.13
CA ARG A 278 7.29 18.77 9.85
C ARG A 278 8.23 19.56 8.92
N GLY A 279 8.08 19.42 7.60
CA GLY A 279 8.92 20.10 6.60
C GLY A 279 8.56 21.56 6.35
#